data_AF-M5RZ06-F1
#
_entry.id   AF-M5RZ06-F1
#
_cell.length_a   1.000
_cell.length_b   1.000
_cell.length_c   1.000
_cell.angle_alpha   90.00
_cell.angle_beta   90.00
_cell.angle_gamma   90.00
#
_symmetry.space_group_name_H-M   'P 1'
#
loop_
_entity.id
_entity.type
_entity.pdbx_description
1 polymer ?
#
loop_
_entity_poly.entity_id
_entity_poly.type
_entity_poly.pdbx_seq_one_letter_code
_entity_poly.pdbx_strand_id
1 'polypeptide(L)'
;MKDLYRKLGLSPTSNVTDVRAALASRKSSLSNDDIADIEHVLLAPLRRQKYDHVHRTIQCIADIRDQIDIPESSGQRRARIAGFVPSKRQVPNPLSNQGNQQQDLGWGGAIAVVVFMAAIVFLIFWINQKEAPPEIPNLSTSQKHKSATGNRNQEYFTKPAIETGRLATPTTGIIERYDSTESLAPLEIHTRRGSGNYYVKISRIVGNRLILSRTAFIRDGETLETTVPLGNYEIRYAIGDNWYGTNRHFGKRTSYAKADDVFSFQETSRGYSGFTVELYRQINGNLETDPLTAEEF
;
A
#
# COMPACT_ATOMS: atom_id res chain seq x y z
N MET A 1 18.29 16.86 -0.03
CA MET A 1 17.58 16.44 1.20
C MET A 1 18.61 15.97 2.22
N LYS A 2 18.53 16.45 3.46
CA LYS A 2 19.42 16.05 4.56
C LYS A 2 18.80 14.88 5.32
N ASP A 3 19.59 13.94 5.82
CA ASP A 3 19.09 12.90 6.72
C ASP A 3 19.00 13.42 8.17
N LEU A 4 17.87 14.04 8.51
CA LEU A 4 17.58 14.59 9.83
C LEU A 4 17.51 13.51 10.93
N TYR A 5 17.03 12.30 10.61
CA TYR A 5 16.98 11.18 11.55
C TYR A 5 18.38 10.74 11.96
N ARG A 6 19.28 10.59 10.98
CA ARG A 6 20.68 10.28 11.26
C ARG A 6 21.40 11.37 12.07
N LYS A 7 21.08 12.64 11.83
CA LYS A 7 21.64 13.76 12.62
C LYS A 7 21.24 13.69 14.10
N LEU A 8 19.99 13.28 14.36
CA LEU A 8 19.49 13.03 15.71
C LEU A 8 19.94 11.69 16.29
N GLY A 9 20.41 10.76 15.45
CA GLY A 9 20.72 9.39 15.85
C GLY A 9 19.45 8.58 16.17
N LEU A 10 18.33 8.93 15.53
CA LEU A 10 17.04 8.29 15.73
C LEU A 10 16.64 7.42 14.54
N SER A 11 15.72 6.49 14.78
CA SER A 11 15.06 5.73 13.74
C SER A 11 13.92 6.56 13.13
N PRO A 12 13.59 6.39 11.83
CA PRO A 12 12.40 7.00 11.22
C PRO A 12 11.08 6.65 11.93
N THR A 13 11.06 5.55 12.69
CA THR A 13 9.90 5.06 13.46
C THR A 13 9.76 5.70 14.84
N SER A 14 10.70 6.56 15.28
CA SER A 14 10.71 7.15 16.63
C SER A 14 9.55 8.12 16.87
N ASN A 15 9.02 8.20 18.09
CA ASN A 15 7.89 9.09 18.39
C ASN A 15 8.32 10.57 18.36
N VAL A 16 7.38 11.50 18.12
CA VAL A 16 7.63 12.96 18.17
C VAL A 16 8.22 13.38 19.53
N THR A 17 7.81 12.72 20.61
CA THR A 17 8.37 12.97 21.96
C THR A 17 9.86 12.63 22.02
N ASP A 18 10.26 11.52 21.40
CA ASP A 18 11.66 11.08 21.34
C ASP A 18 12.48 12.03 20.46
N VAL A 19 11.89 12.52 19.36
CA VAL A 19 12.50 13.53 18.49
C VAL A 19 12.77 14.83 19.26
N ARG A 20 11.82 15.30 20.09
CA ARG A 20 12.03 16.48 20.94
C ARG A 20 13.13 16.25 21.98
N ALA A 21 13.14 15.08 22.62
CA ALA A 21 14.15 14.73 23.61
C ALA A 21 15.56 14.65 22.98
N ALA A 22 15.67 14.06 21.79
CA ALA A 22 16.93 13.98 21.05
C ALA A 22 17.40 15.35 20.55
N LEU A 23 16.48 16.22 20.13
CA LEU A 23 16.82 17.60 19.74
C LEU A 23 17.37 18.39 20.94
N ALA A 24 16.76 18.25 22.11
CA ALA A 24 17.22 18.93 23.33
C ALA A 24 18.63 18.46 23.75
N SER A 25 18.93 17.17 23.63
CA SER A 25 20.25 16.63 24.02
C SER A 25 21.37 16.92 23.02
N ARG A 26 21.07 17.03 21.72
CA ARG A 26 22.05 17.31 20.66
C ARG A 26 22.09 18.75 20.17
N LYS A 27 21.37 19.68 20.81
CA LYS A 27 21.29 21.07 20.36
C LYS A 27 22.66 21.76 20.22
N SER A 28 23.63 21.41 21.07
CA SER A 28 24.99 21.96 21.05
C SER A 28 25.89 21.41 19.94
N SER A 29 25.53 20.27 19.34
CA SER A 29 26.32 19.61 18.27
C SER A 29 25.73 19.78 16.88
N LEU A 30 24.56 20.41 16.76
CA LEU A 30 23.84 20.67 15.51
C LEU A 30 24.01 22.12 15.05
N SER A 31 24.05 22.34 13.73
CA SER A 31 24.00 23.69 13.17
C SER A 31 22.63 24.34 13.41
N ASN A 32 22.59 25.67 13.54
CA ASN A 32 21.33 26.42 13.68
C ASN A 32 20.34 26.10 12.55
N ASP A 33 20.83 25.94 11.31
CA ASP A 33 20.00 25.56 10.16
C ASP A 33 19.39 24.15 10.32
N ASP A 34 20.14 23.21 10.89
CA ASP A 34 19.66 21.84 11.10
C ASP A 34 18.63 21.78 12.22
N ILE A 35 18.78 22.60 13.26
CA ILE A 35 17.80 22.73 14.34
C ILE A 35 16.47 23.26 13.78
N ALA A 36 16.52 24.33 12.97
CA ALA A 36 15.34 24.88 12.32
C ALA A 36 14.68 23.87 11.37
N ASP A 37 15.46 23.14 10.58
CA ASP A 37 14.96 22.07 9.71
C ASP A 37 14.25 20.97 10.52
N ILE A 38 14.84 20.52 11.64
CA ILE A 38 14.25 19.49 12.51
C ILE A 38 12.94 19.99 13.14
N GLU A 39 12.92 21.22 13.65
CA GLU A 39 11.71 21.79 14.26
C GLU A 39 10.59 21.97 13.23
N HIS A 40 10.90 22.50 12.05
CA HIS A 40 9.89 22.77 11.03
C HIS A 40 9.45 21.55 10.24
N VAL A 41 10.27 20.50 10.16
CA VAL A 41 9.98 19.30 9.36
C VAL A 41 9.57 18.13 10.23
N LEU A 42 10.32 17.78 11.28
CA LEU A 42 10.05 16.58 12.07
C LEU A 42 9.04 16.79 13.20
N LEU A 43 8.84 18.01 13.70
CA LEU A 43 7.85 18.28 14.76
C LEU A 43 6.47 18.67 14.23
N ALA A 44 6.35 19.01 12.94
CA ALA A 44 5.08 19.33 12.29
C ALA A 44 4.48 18.07 11.63
N PRO A 45 3.30 17.57 12.05
CA PRO A 45 2.79 16.26 11.62
C PRO A 45 2.72 16.07 10.10
N LEU A 46 2.13 17.03 9.38
CA LEU A 46 1.96 16.96 7.93
C LEU A 46 3.30 17.04 7.17
N ARG A 47 4.28 17.78 7.70
CA ARG A 47 5.60 17.91 7.07
C ARG A 47 6.48 16.71 7.36
N ARG A 48 6.35 16.14 8.57
CA ARG A 48 7.01 14.92 8.97
C ARG A 48 6.58 13.76 8.09
N GLN A 49 5.28 13.59 7.86
CA GLN A 49 4.75 12.54 6.98
C GLN A 49 5.37 12.61 5.57
N LYS A 50 5.41 13.80 4.96
CA LYS A 50 6.04 14.01 3.64
C LYS A 50 7.53 13.71 3.67
N TYR A 51 8.23 14.19 4.70
CA TYR A 51 9.65 13.92 4.88
C TYR A 51 9.92 12.42 5.05
N ASP A 52 9.10 11.70 5.82
CA ASP A 52 9.21 10.26 6.07
C ASP A 52 8.96 9.44 4.80
N HIS A 53 8.05 9.89 3.92
CA HIS A 53 7.86 9.28 2.61
C HIS A 53 9.12 9.43 1.75
N VAL A 54 9.59 10.66 1.53
CA VAL A 54 10.78 10.91 0.70
C VAL A 54 12.02 10.23 1.28
N HIS A 55 12.15 10.20 2.62
CA HIS A 55 13.24 9.51 3.31
C HIS A 55 13.21 8.00 3.02
N ARG A 56 12.05 7.35 3.15
CA ARG A 56 11.86 5.93 2.82
C ARG A 56 12.19 5.63 1.36
N THR A 57 11.74 6.46 0.42
CA THR A 57 12.01 6.27 -1.01
C THR A 57 13.51 6.36 -1.29
N ILE A 58 14.20 7.36 -0.74
CA ILE A 58 15.66 7.50 -0.89
C ILE A 58 16.41 6.34 -0.23
N GLN A 59 15.97 5.89 0.95
CA GLN A 59 16.58 4.76 1.64
C GLN A 59 16.38 3.44 0.88
N CYS A 60 15.19 3.21 0.35
CA CYS A 60 14.88 2.05 -0.49
C CYS A 60 15.76 2.03 -1.76
N ILE A 61 15.93 3.20 -2.41
CA ILE A 61 16.84 3.32 -3.55
C ILE A 61 18.29 3.02 -3.14
N ALA A 62 18.73 3.45 -1.96
CA ALA A 62 20.07 3.14 -1.46
C ALA A 62 20.24 1.64 -1.18
N ASP A 63 19.24 1.00 -0.58
CA ASP A 63 19.26 -0.43 -0.25
C ASP A 63 19.21 -1.32 -1.50
N ILE A 64 18.35 -0.99 -2.46
CA ILE A 64 18.28 -1.69 -3.75
C ILE A 64 19.62 -1.61 -4.48
N ARG A 65 20.29 -0.46 -4.47
CA ARG A 65 21.60 -0.29 -5.11
C ARG A 65 22.69 -1.15 -4.49
N ASP A 66 22.73 -1.21 -3.15
CA ASP A 66 23.66 -2.09 -2.43
C ASP A 66 23.38 -3.57 -2.71
N GLN A 67 22.11 -3.93 -2.95
CA GLN A 67 21.73 -5.30 -3.34
C GLN A 67 22.18 -5.69 -4.75
N ILE A 68 22.28 -4.74 -5.68
CA ILE A 68 22.62 -4.99 -7.09
C ILE A 68 24.04 -4.52 -7.48
N ASP A 69 24.87 -4.18 -6.51
CA ASP A 69 26.29 -3.79 -6.65
C ASP A 69 26.54 -2.70 -7.70
N ILE A 70 25.64 -1.71 -7.80
CA ILE A 70 25.83 -0.56 -8.70
C ILE A 70 26.64 0.52 -7.97
N PRO A 71 27.85 0.89 -8.46
CA PRO A 71 28.66 1.93 -7.85
C PRO A 71 28.02 3.31 -8.02
N GLU A 72 28.22 4.19 -7.03
CA GLU A 72 27.72 5.57 -7.08
C GLU A 72 28.23 6.34 -8.31
N SER A 73 27.30 6.89 -9.09
CA SER A 73 27.65 7.70 -10.26
C SER A 73 28.18 9.08 -9.87
N SER A 74 28.98 9.69 -10.74
CA SER A 74 29.59 11.02 -10.54
C SER A 74 28.58 12.14 -10.29
N GLY A 75 27.33 12.00 -10.77
CA GLY A 75 26.24 12.94 -10.50
C GLY A 75 25.74 12.90 -9.04
N GLN A 76 25.91 11.79 -8.33
CA GLN A 76 25.43 11.60 -6.96
C GLN A 76 26.40 12.18 -5.93
N ARG A 77 27.71 12.11 -6.21
CA ARG A 77 28.73 12.85 -5.46
C ARG A 77 28.51 14.37 -5.51
N ARG A 78 27.97 14.88 -6.63
CA ARG A 78 27.58 16.29 -6.79
C ARG A 78 26.28 16.64 -6.05
N ALA A 79 25.34 15.70 -5.94
CA ALA A 79 24.02 15.95 -5.35
C ALA A 79 24.00 16.06 -3.83
N ARG A 80 25.12 15.75 -3.12
CA ARG A 80 25.24 15.75 -1.65
C ARG A 80 23.91 15.35 -0.97
N ILE A 81 23.45 14.12 -1.23
CA ILE A 81 22.42 13.49 -0.39
C ILE A 81 23.11 13.19 0.95
N ALA A 82 23.30 14.22 1.77
CA ALA A 82 24.11 14.18 2.95
C ALA A 82 23.44 13.30 4.01
N GLY A 83 23.90 12.05 4.12
CA GLY A 83 23.58 11.16 5.24
C GLY A 83 22.84 9.86 4.89
N PHE A 84 22.32 9.70 3.68
CA PHE A 84 21.62 8.45 3.32
C PHE A 84 22.64 7.40 2.87
N VAL A 85 22.75 6.32 3.65
CA VAL A 85 23.70 5.22 3.43
C VAL A 85 22.90 3.92 3.50
N PRO A 86 23.25 2.87 2.71
CA PRO A 86 22.56 1.59 2.77
C PRO A 86 22.44 1.06 4.19
N SER A 87 21.30 0.49 4.53
CA SER A 87 20.95 0.01 5.87
C SER A 87 22.01 -0.95 6.44
N LYS A 88 22.67 -1.75 5.58
CA LYS A 88 23.76 -2.67 5.96
C LYS A 88 25.05 -1.98 6.42
N ARG A 89 25.30 -0.74 6.00
CA ARG A 89 26.49 0.05 6.37
C ARG A 89 26.19 1.06 7.47
N GLN A 90 24.97 1.06 8.02
CA GLN A 90 24.64 1.84 9.20
C GLN A 90 25.37 1.22 10.40
N VAL A 91 26.51 1.81 10.76
CA VAL A 91 27.19 1.47 12.02
C VAL A 91 26.24 1.83 13.16
N PRO A 92 25.87 0.90 14.06
CA PRO A 92 25.09 1.21 15.24
C PRO A 92 25.89 2.19 16.10
N ASN A 93 25.43 3.43 16.24
CA ASN A 93 25.96 4.29 17.29
C ASN A 93 25.41 3.79 18.63
N PRO A 94 26.26 3.54 19.63
CA PRO A 94 25.85 2.87 20.86
C PRO A 94 25.07 3.86 21.72
N LEU A 95 23.75 3.74 21.74
CA LEU A 95 22.88 4.20 22.82
C LEU A 95 21.48 3.58 22.66
N SER A 96 21.43 2.25 22.67
CA SER A 96 20.24 1.49 23.06
C SER A 96 20.60 0.70 24.33
N ASN A 97 20.77 1.41 25.44
CA ASN A 97 20.83 0.77 26.75
C ASN A 97 19.39 0.60 27.25
N GLN A 98 18.66 -0.35 26.65
CA GLN A 98 17.54 -0.98 27.33
C GLN A 98 18.14 -2.13 28.13
N GLY A 99 18.14 -1.99 29.44
CA GLY A 99 18.62 -3.01 30.36
C GLY A 99 17.88 -4.33 30.11
N ASN A 100 18.62 -5.33 29.63
CA ASN A 100 18.21 -6.71 29.72
C ASN A 100 18.20 -7.10 31.20
N GLN A 101 17.00 -7.21 31.79
CA GLN A 101 16.81 -8.11 32.91
C GLN A 101 16.94 -9.53 32.39
N GLN A 102 18.14 -10.07 32.54
CA GLN A 102 18.42 -11.48 32.43
C GLN A 102 17.68 -12.18 33.59
N GLN A 103 16.48 -12.67 33.32
CA GLN A 103 15.82 -13.62 34.20
C GLN A 103 16.47 -14.98 33.97
N ASP A 104 17.31 -15.39 34.91
CA ASP A 104 17.83 -16.74 35.02
C ASP A 104 16.67 -17.73 35.10
N LEU A 105 16.44 -18.46 34.01
CA LEU A 105 15.41 -19.47 33.92
C LEU A 105 15.97 -20.78 34.51
N GLY A 106 15.71 -20.96 35.81
CA GLY A 106 15.96 -22.20 36.53
C GLY A 106 15.29 -23.42 35.87
N TRP A 107 15.86 -24.59 36.11
CA TRP A 107 15.64 -25.87 35.42
C TRP A 107 14.19 -26.42 35.39
N GLY A 108 13.18 -25.70 35.88
CA GLY A 108 11.76 -26.08 35.81
C GLY A 108 11.05 -25.75 34.49
N GLY A 109 11.62 -24.88 33.64
CA GLY A 109 10.96 -24.41 32.40
C GLY A 109 11.04 -25.35 31.19
N ALA A 110 12.01 -26.26 31.16
CA ALA A 110 12.21 -27.14 30.01
C ALA A 110 11.10 -28.20 29.82
N ILE A 111 10.43 -28.59 30.91
CA ILE A 111 9.39 -29.63 30.87
C ILE A 111 8.07 -29.07 30.30
N ALA A 112 7.78 -27.78 30.51
CA ALA A 112 6.55 -27.16 30.02
C ALA A 112 6.54 -26.93 28.49
N VAL A 113 7.71 -26.64 27.90
CA VAL A 113 7.83 -26.37 26.45
C VAL A 113 7.68 -27.64 25.62
N VAL A 114 8.15 -28.79 26.12
CA VAL A 114 8.04 -30.08 25.41
C VAL A 114 6.60 -30.59 25.39
N VAL A 115 5.83 -30.39 26.47
CA VAL A 115 4.42 -30.79 26.53
C VAL A 115 3.54 -29.92 25.63
N PHE A 116 3.86 -28.61 25.51
CA PHE A 116 3.11 -27.70 24.65
C PHE A 116 3.35 -27.96 23.14
N MET A 117 4.57 -28.34 22.75
CA MET A 117 4.89 -28.72 21.37
C MET A 117 4.22 -30.04 20.95
N ALA A 118 4.10 -31.01 21.86
CA ALA A 118 3.41 -32.27 21.59
C ALA A 118 1.89 -32.09 21.40
N ALA A 119 1.26 -31.16 22.14
CA ALA A 119 -0.16 -30.86 22.00
C ALA A 119 -0.51 -30.18 20.66
N ILE A 120 0.38 -29.32 20.14
CA ILE A 120 0.20 -28.66 18.84
C ILE A 120 0.31 -29.65 17.68
N VAL A 121 1.24 -30.62 17.75
CA VAL A 121 1.36 -31.67 16.74
C VAL A 121 0.15 -32.62 16.77
N PHE A 122 -0.40 -32.90 17.96
CA PHE A 122 -1.62 -33.72 18.10
C PHE A 122 -2.87 -33.00 17.57
N LEU A 123 -2.94 -31.67 17.69
CA LEU A 123 -4.03 -30.86 17.13
C LEU A 123 -4.00 -30.82 15.60
N ILE A 124 -2.80 -30.72 15.00
CA ILE A 124 -2.62 -30.75 13.54
C ILE A 124 -2.93 -32.13 12.95
N PHE A 125 -2.65 -33.21 13.69
CA PHE A 125 -2.96 -34.58 13.25
C PHE A 125 -4.47 -34.91 13.31
N TRP A 126 -5.24 -34.26 14.22
CA TRP A 126 -6.69 -34.48 14.32
C TRP A 126 -7.51 -33.70 13.27
N ILE A 127 -6.97 -32.60 12.73
CA ILE A 127 -7.63 -31.79 11.69
C ILE A 127 -7.53 -32.44 10.29
N ASN A 128 -6.57 -33.34 10.07
CA ASN A 128 -6.35 -34.00 8.77
C ASN A 128 -7.15 -35.30 8.55
N GLN A 129 -8.05 -35.67 9.46
CA GLN A 129 -8.98 -36.78 9.26
C GLN A 129 -10.41 -36.28 9.12
N LYS A 130 -10.76 -35.79 7.93
CA LYS A 130 -12.11 -35.85 7.32
C LYS A 130 -12.12 -35.08 6.00
N GLU A 131 -12.24 -35.82 4.90
CA GLU A 131 -13.26 -35.65 3.84
C GLU A 131 -12.77 -36.31 2.53
N ALA A 132 -13.47 -37.39 2.15
CA ALA A 132 -13.30 -38.05 0.87
C ALA A 132 -13.97 -37.21 -0.25
N PRO A 133 -13.40 -37.15 -1.47
CA PRO A 133 -14.02 -36.42 -2.58
C PRO A 133 -15.32 -37.10 -3.04
N PRO A 134 -16.38 -36.35 -3.42
CA PRO A 134 -17.58 -36.95 -3.98
C PRO A 134 -17.36 -37.46 -5.41
N GLU A 135 -17.85 -38.67 -5.67
CA GLU A 135 -17.96 -39.31 -6.98
C GLU A 135 -18.80 -38.48 -7.96
N ILE A 136 -18.30 -38.30 -9.18
CA ILE A 136 -19.05 -37.74 -10.30
C ILE A 136 -19.67 -38.92 -11.09
N PRO A 137 -20.97 -38.90 -11.43
CA PRO A 137 -21.57 -39.93 -12.26
C PRO A 137 -21.07 -39.88 -13.71
N ASN A 138 -20.79 -41.07 -14.25
CA ASN A 138 -20.43 -41.32 -15.64
C ASN A 138 -21.43 -40.72 -16.63
N LEU A 139 -20.92 -40.04 -17.66
CA LEU A 139 -21.57 -40.00 -18.97
C LEU A 139 -20.55 -40.28 -20.07
N SER A 140 -20.62 -41.49 -20.58
CA SER A 140 -19.99 -41.96 -21.81
C SER A 140 -20.36 -41.03 -22.98
N THR A 141 -19.38 -40.67 -23.82
CA THR A 141 -19.41 -41.00 -25.27
C THR A 141 -18.02 -40.77 -25.87
N SER A 142 -17.56 -41.84 -26.52
CA SER A 142 -16.41 -41.98 -27.41
C SER A 142 -16.27 -40.85 -28.44
N GLN A 143 -15.05 -40.38 -28.72
CA GLN A 143 -14.44 -40.64 -30.02
C GLN A 143 -12.94 -40.32 -30.08
N LYS A 144 -12.22 -41.41 -30.33
CA LYS A 144 -10.82 -41.53 -30.70
C LYS A 144 -10.68 -41.10 -32.16
N HIS A 145 -9.98 -39.99 -32.44
CA HIS A 145 -9.50 -39.72 -33.80
C HIS A 145 -7.97 -39.55 -33.82
N LYS A 146 -7.40 -40.39 -34.67
CA LYS A 146 -5.98 -40.63 -34.93
C LYS A 146 -5.28 -39.36 -35.42
N SER A 147 -4.08 -39.14 -34.90
CA SER A 147 -3.09 -38.23 -35.45
C SER A 147 -2.73 -38.63 -36.88
N ALA A 148 -2.86 -37.70 -37.81
CA ALA A 148 -2.28 -37.78 -39.14
C ALA A 148 -1.45 -36.52 -39.38
N THR A 149 -0.22 -36.77 -39.79
CA THR A 149 0.88 -35.86 -40.12
C THR A 149 0.47 -34.83 -41.17
N GLY A 150 0.85 -33.56 -41.00
CA GLY A 150 0.62 -32.51 -41.98
C GLY A 150 1.31 -31.20 -41.62
N ASN A 151 2.58 -31.10 -42.01
CA ASN A 151 3.41 -29.89 -41.91
C ASN A 151 2.87 -28.77 -42.82
N ARG A 152 2.57 -27.59 -42.27
CA ARG A 152 2.53 -26.34 -43.05
C ARG A 152 2.66 -25.12 -42.12
N ASN A 153 3.73 -24.36 -42.35
CA ASN A 153 4.04 -23.07 -41.73
C ASN A 153 2.80 -22.17 -41.66
N GLN A 154 2.43 -21.76 -40.45
CA GLN A 154 1.65 -20.56 -40.24
C GLN A 154 2.41 -19.68 -39.24
N GLU A 155 2.86 -18.54 -39.74
CA GLU A 155 3.27 -17.40 -38.94
C GLU A 155 2.20 -17.17 -37.87
N TYR A 156 2.59 -17.31 -36.60
CA TYR A 156 1.71 -17.01 -35.47
C TYR A 156 1.51 -15.49 -35.41
N PHE A 157 0.59 -14.98 -36.22
CA PHE A 157 -0.21 -13.85 -35.80
C PHE A 157 -0.98 -14.31 -34.56
N THR A 158 -0.50 -13.95 -33.38
CA THR A 158 -1.31 -14.09 -32.16
C THR A 158 -2.56 -13.25 -32.34
N LYS A 159 -3.63 -13.90 -32.80
CA LYS A 159 -5.00 -13.42 -32.76
C LYS A 159 -5.22 -12.79 -31.38
N PRO A 160 -5.63 -11.51 -31.26
CA PRO A 160 -5.97 -10.97 -29.96
C PRO A 160 -7.06 -11.86 -29.38
N ALA A 161 -6.77 -12.48 -28.24
CA ALA A 161 -7.76 -13.23 -27.49
C ALA A 161 -8.92 -12.27 -27.25
N ILE A 162 -10.05 -12.49 -27.91
CA ILE A 162 -11.27 -11.73 -27.66
C ILE A 162 -11.58 -11.97 -26.18
N GLU A 163 -11.41 -10.95 -25.35
CA GLU A 163 -11.78 -11.01 -23.93
C GLU A 163 -13.30 -11.12 -23.86
N THR A 164 -13.80 -12.35 -23.93
CA THR A 164 -15.23 -12.67 -23.86
C THR A 164 -15.78 -12.25 -22.48
N GLY A 165 -16.94 -11.58 -22.48
CA GLY A 165 -17.68 -11.24 -21.25
C GLY A 165 -17.54 -9.79 -20.78
N ARG A 166 -17.42 -8.81 -21.68
CA ARG A 166 -17.60 -7.39 -21.38
C ARG A 166 -19.04 -7.15 -20.89
N LEU A 167 -19.19 -6.34 -19.85
CA LEU A 167 -20.47 -5.92 -19.32
C LEU A 167 -20.79 -4.48 -19.75
N ALA A 168 -22.07 -4.10 -19.63
CA ALA A 168 -22.46 -2.71 -19.81
C ALA A 168 -21.74 -1.84 -18.79
N THR A 169 -21.19 -0.71 -19.26
CA THR A 169 -20.44 0.22 -18.41
C THR A 169 -21.41 0.97 -17.49
N PRO A 170 -21.25 0.90 -16.16
CA PRO A 170 -22.11 1.60 -15.21
C PRO A 170 -22.11 3.11 -15.45
N THR A 171 -23.18 3.79 -15.03
CA THR A 171 -23.18 5.25 -14.92
C THR A 171 -22.25 5.69 -13.79
N THR A 172 -21.73 6.91 -13.86
CA THR A 172 -20.96 7.48 -12.75
C THR A 172 -21.82 7.54 -11.49
N GLY A 173 -21.28 7.06 -10.37
CA GLY A 173 -22.00 7.00 -9.10
C GLY A 173 -21.51 5.89 -8.18
N ILE A 174 -22.17 5.78 -7.03
CA ILE A 174 -21.94 4.68 -6.07
C ILE A 174 -22.55 3.39 -6.61
N ILE A 175 -21.75 2.32 -6.66
CA ILE A 175 -22.22 0.98 -7.05
C ILE A 175 -22.70 0.20 -5.82
N GLU A 176 -21.87 0.11 -4.78
CA GLU A 176 -22.21 -0.61 -3.54
C GLU A 176 -21.89 0.22 -2.30
N ARG A 177 -22.73 0.04 -1.27
CA ARG A 177 -22.56 0.58 0.08
C ARG A 177 -22.52 -0.59 1.05
N TYR A 178 -21.46 -0.66 1.84
CA TYR A 178 -21.22 -1.76 2.79
C TYR A 178 -21.46 -1.33 4.24
N ASP A 179 -21.53 -0.03 4.50
CA ASP A 179 -22.00 0.51 5.77
C ASP A 179 -23.35 1.21 5.63
N SER A 180 -24.13 1.17 6.71
CA SER A 180 -25.38 1.92 6.88
C SER A 180 -25.17 3.26 7.60
N THR A 181 -23.91 3.71 7.72
CA THR A 181 -23.60 4.94 8.46
C THR A 181 -24.03 6.16 7.65
N GLU A 182 -24.56 7.16 8.34
CA GLU A 182 -25.00 8.40 7.72
C GLU A 182 -23.84 9.10 6.98
N SER A 183 -24.15 9.65 5.81
CA SER A 183 -23.16 10.23 4.89
C SER A 183 -23.26 11.74 4.93
N LEU A 184 -22.33 12.38 5.62
CA LEU A 184 -22.42 13.79 5.97
C LEU A 184 -21.39 14.65 5.23
N ALA A 185 -20.21 14.09 4.98
CA ALA A 185 -19.08 14.85 4.49
C ALA A 185 -18.92 14.71 2.97
N PRO A 186 -18.70 15.82 2.23
CA PRO A 186 -18.63 15.79 0.77
C PRO A 186 -17.28 15.25 0.27
N LEU A 187 -17.34 14.40 -0.75
CA LEU A 187 -16.21 13.86 -1.50
C LEU A 187 -16.49 14.04 -3.00
N GLU A 188 -15.60 14.75 -3.66
CA GLU A 188 -15.61 14.96 -5.10
C GLU A 188 -14.41 14.26 -5.73
N ILE A 189 -14.64 13.54 -6.83
CA ILE A 189 -13.58 12.87 -7.57
C ILE A 189 -13.67 13.27 -9.04
N HIS A 190 -12.68 14.03 -9.51
CA HIS A 190 -12.57 14.44 -10.90
C HIS A 190 -11.68 13.48 -11.68
N THR A 191 -12.16 13.13 -12.87
CA THR A 191 -11.38 12.42 -13.88
C THR A 191 -11.19 13.31 -15.10
N ARG A 192 -10.19 12.99 -15.92
CA ARG A 192 -9.91 13.75 -17.15
C ARG A 192 -10.28 12.91 -18.36
N ARG A 193 -10.95 13.52 -19.34
CA ARG A 193 -11.25 12.84 -20.62
C ARG A 193 -9.97 12.28 -21.26
N GLY A 194 -10.03 11.02 -21.71
CA GLY A 194 -8.92 10.27 -22.26
C GLY A 194 -8.03 9.56 -21.23
N SER A 195 -8.41 9.55 -19.94
CA SER A 195 -7.70 8.78 -18.92
C SER A 195 -8.24 7.35 -18.76
N GLY A 196 -9.49 7.13 -19.15
CA GLY A 196 -10.17 5.83 -19.05
C GLY A 196 -11.27 5.87 -17.98
N ASN A 197 -11.94 4.73 -17.80
CA ASN A 197 -12.95 4.59 -16.76
C ASN A 197 -12.31 4.16 -15.44
N TYR A 198 -12.92 4.55 -14.33
CA TYR A 198 -12.42 4.29 -12.99
C TYR A 198 -13.42 3.47 -12.17
N TYR A 199 -12.88 2.55 -11.39
CA TYR A 199 -13.59 1.87 -10.32
C TYR A 199 -12.87 2.15 -9.01
N VAL A 200 -13.56 2.77 -8.06
CA VAL A 200 -12.97 3.32 -6.84
C VAL A 200 -13.48 2.54 -5.64
N LYS A 201 -12.57 2.10 -4.77
CA LYS A 201 -12.85 1.54 -3.44
C LYS A 201 -12.53 2.61 -2.40
N ILE A 202 -13.52 2.92 -1.56
CA ILE A 202 -13.40 3.85 -0.44
C ILE A 202 -13.45 3.01 0.83
N SER A 203 -12.32 2.89 1.51
CA SER A 203 -12.16 2.02 2.68
C SER A 203 -11.91 2.84 3.93
N ARG A 204 -12.70 2.60 4.97
CA ARG A 204 -12.55 3.25 6.28
C ARG A 204 -11.40 2.61 7.05
N ILE A 205 -10.57 3.43 7.67
CA ILE A 205 -9.48 3.02 8.54
C ILE A 205 -10.01 2.93 9.97
N VAL A 206 -10.05 1.72 10.53
CA VAL A 206 -10.48 1.45 11.91
C VAL A 206 -9.37 0.70 12.63
N GLY A 207 -8.60 1.43 13.44
CA GLY A 207 -7.36 0.91 14.03
C GLY A 207 -6.37 0.49 12.93
N ASN A 208 -5.97 -0.78 12.92
CA ASN A 208 -5.05 -1.34 11.92
C ASN A 208 -5.79 -2.08 10.78
N ARG A 209 -7.10 -1.91 10.66
CA ARG A 209 -7.92 -2.58 9.64
C ARG A 209 -8.50 -1.57 8.64
N LEU A 210 -8.52 -1.99 7.38
CA LEU A 210 -9.26 -1.32 6.32
C LEU A 210 -10.60 -2.05 6.14
N ILE A 211 -11.69 -1.32 6.31
CA ILE A 211 -13.06 -1.82 6.15
C ILE A 211 -13.65 -1.14 4.93
N LEU A 212 -13.99 -1.92 3.90
CA LEU A 212 -14.61 -1.37 2.69
C LEU A 212 -15.93 -0.70 3.06
N SER A 213 -16.07 0.59 2.73
CA SER A 213 -17.26 1.38 3.03
C SER A 213 -18.13 1.50 1.78
N ARG A 214 -17.53 1.89 0.64
CA ARG A 214 -18.25 2.11 -0.63
C ARG A 214 -17.40 1.75 -1.82
N THR A 215 -18.08 1.40 -2.90
CA THR A 215 -17.47 1.34 -4.23
C THR A 215 -18.20 2.28 -5.18
N ALA A 216 -17.45 2.87 -6.10
CA ALA A 216 -17.98 3.80 -7.09
C ALA A 216 -17.43 3.50 -8.47
N PHE A 217 -18.21 3.86 -9.48
CA PHE A 217 -17.76 3.90 -10.87
C PHE A 217 -17.70 5.35 -11.33
N ILE A 218 -16.71 5.69 -12.14
CA ILE A 218 -16.60 6.99 -12.77
C ILE A 218 -16.24 6.77 -14.24
N ARG A 219 -17.09 7.26 -15.15
CA ARG A 219 -16.81 7.22 -16.58
C ARG A 219 -15.73 8.23 -16.94
N ASP A 220 -15.02 7.94 -18.03
CA ASP A 220 -13.94 8.79 -18.55
C ASP A 220 -14.39 10.26 -18.72
N GLY A 221 -13.74 11.16 -17.98
CA GLY A 221 -13.98 12.60 -18.01
C GLY A 221 -15.22 13.07 -17.24
N GLU A 222 -15.89 12.19 -16.50
CA GLU A 222 -16.97 12.56 -15.58
C GLU A 222 -16.43 12.83 -14.17
N THR A 223 -17.24 13.53 -13.36
CA THR A 223 -16.98 13.81 -11.95
C THR A 223 -17.93 12.98 -11.10
N LEU A 224 -17.42 12.37 -10.04
CA LEU A 224 -18.24 11.79 -8.98
C LEU A 224 -18.42 12.81 -7.86
N GLU A 225 -19.65 13.18 -7.57
CA GLU A 225 -20.02 13.97 -6.40
C GLU A 225 -20.82 13.08 -5.45
N THR A 226 -20.32 12.86 -4.23
CA THR A 226 -21.00 12.03 -3.22
C THR A 226 -20.70 12.53 -1.82
N THR A 227 -21.47 12.05 -0.84
CA THR A 227 -21.10 12.16 0.57
C THR A 227 -20.57 10.84 1.11
N VAL A 228 -19.74 10.90 2.15
CA VAL A 228 -19.22 9.76 2.90
C VAL A 228 -19.43 9.97 4.40
N PRO A 229 -19.45 8.89 5.20
CA PRO A 229 -19.51 9.01 6.65
C PRO A 229 -18.24 9.68 7.21
N LEU A 230 -18.34 10.22 8.42
CA LEU A 230 -17.19 10.80 9.09
C LEU A 230 -16.17 9.72 9.48
N GLY A 231 -14.88 10.06 9.41
CA GLY A 231 -13.79 9.16 9.74
C GLY A 231 -12.59 9.31 8.81
N ASN A 232 -11.63 8.40 8.98
CA ASN A 232 -10.42 8.35 8.17
C ASN A 232 -10.58 7.30 7.08
N TYR A 233 -10.18 7.63 5.86
CA TYR A 233 -10.37 6.76 4.70
C TYR A 233 -9.10 6.65 3.86
N GLU A 234 -8.94 5.47 3.25
CA GLU A 234 -8.01 5.20 2.17
C GLU A 234 -8.81 5.04 0.87
N ILE A 235 -8.34 5.64 -0.21
CA ILE A 235 -8.95 5.55 -1.54
C ILE A 235 -8.04 4.71 -2.44
N ARG A 236 -8.61 3.65 -3.01
CA ARG A 236 -7.97 2.84 -4.07
C ARG A 236 -8.78 2.94 -5.34
N TYR A 237 -8.13 2.85 -6.48
CA TYR A 237 -8.82 2.82 -7.76
C TYR A 237 -8.19 1.85 -8.75
N ALA A 238 -9.04 1.26 -9.56
CA ALA A 238 -8.72 0.56 -10.77
C ALA A 238 -9.05 1.46 -11.96
N ILE A 239 -8.24 1.45 -13.01
CA ILE A 239 -8.46 2.22 -14.23
C ILE A 239 -8.33 1.34 -15.47
N GLY A 240 -9.19 1.57 -16.47
CA GLY A 240 -9.09 0.96 -17.79
C GLY A 240 -10.28 1.26 -18.68
N ASP A 241 -10.29 0.66 -19.87
CA ASP A 241 -11.24 1.03 -20.92
C ASP A 241 -12.56 0.26 -20.85
N ASN A 242 -12.48 -1.08 -20.81
CA ASN A 242 -13.63 -1.95 -20.98
C ASN A 242 -14.06 -2.56 -19.65
N TRP A 243 -15.32 -2.40 -19.25
CA TRP A 243 -15.82 -2.94 -17.99
C TRP A 243 -16.18 -4.43 -18.08
N TYR A 244 -15.75 -5.22 -17.08
CA TYR A 244 -16.00 -6.66 -16.96
C TYR A 244 -16.65 -7.05 -15.62
N GLY A 245 -17.07 -6.07 -14.82
CA GLY A 245 -17.73 -6.26 -13.51
C GLY A 245 -16.80 -6.05 -12.32
N THR A 246 -17.37 -6.05 -11.11
CA THR A 246 -16.66 -5.76 -9.84
C THR A 246 -15.58 -6.78 -9.46
N ASN A 247 -15.56 -7.96 -10.10
CA ASN A 247 -14.52 -8.97 -9.86
C ASN A 247 -13.32 -8.83 -10.80
N ARG A 248 -13.55 -8.38 -12.05
CA ARG A 248 -12.53 -8.34 -13.11
C ARG A 248 -12.17 -6.93 -13.54
N HIS A 249 -12.90 -5.93 -13.06
CA HIS A 249 -12.74 -4.51 -13.34
C HIS A 249 -12.62 -4.22 -14.84
N PHE A 250 -11.41 -3.96 -15.33
CA PHE A 250 -11.12 -3.62 -16.71
C PHE A 250 -10.35 -4.71 -17.48
N GLY A 251 -10.35 -5.94 -16.96
CA GLY A 251 -9.70 -7.09 -17.58
C GLY A 251 -8.18 -7.07 -17.39
N LYS A 252 -7.44 -7.69 -18.32
CA LYS A 252 -5.98 -7.85 -18.20
C LYS A 252 -5.19 -6.54 -18.26
N ARG A 253 -5.82 -5.47 -18.76
CA ARG A 253 -5.21 -4.14 -18.89
C ARG A 253 -5.57 -3.20 -17.72
N THR A 254 -6.21 -3.73 -16.68
CA THR A 254 -6.50 -2.95 -15.49
C THR A 254 -5.20 -2.49 -14.84
N SER A 255 -5.09 -1.20 -14.56
CA SER A 255 -4.05 -0.67 -13.67
C SER A 255 -4.68 -0.33 -12.32
N TYR A 256 -3.99 -0.64 -11.23
CA TYR A 256 -4.47 -0.40 -9.87
C TYR A 256 -3.53 0.56 -9.15
N ALA A 257 -4.08 1.43 -8.32
CA ALA A 257 -3.32 2.31 -7.46
C ALA A 257 -4.10 2.68 -6.20
N LYS A 258 -3.38 3.14 -5.18
CA LYS A 258 -3.94 3.80 -3.99
C LYS A 258 -3.42 5.22 -3.88
N ALA A 259 -4.22 6.10 -3.29
CA ALA A 259 -3.74 7.38 -2.82
C ALA A 259 -2.81 7.18 -1.61
N ASP A 260 -1.66 7.87 -1.57
CA ASP A 260 -0.74 7.86 -0.44
C ASP A 260 -1.13 8.87 0.66
N ASP A 261 -2.42 9.18 0.78
CA ASP A 261 -2.94 10.10 1.79
C ASP A 261 -4.15 9.51 2.51
N VAL A 262 -4.36 9.96 3.75
CA VAL A 262 -5.49 9.60 4.58
C VAL A 262 -6.51 10.72 4.55
N PHE A 263 -7.68 10.42 4.01
CA PHE A 263 -8.78 11.39 3.90
C PHE A 263 -9.56 11.41 5.21
N SER A 264 -9.34 12.44 6.02
CA SER A 264 -9.96 12.61 7.33
C SER A 264 -11.20 13.50 7.26
N PHE A 265 -12.38 12.90 7.22
CA PHE A 265 -13.67 13.61 7.22
C PHE A 265 -14.17 13.81 8.65
N GLN A 266 -14.27 15.07 9.06
CA GLN A 266 -14.62 15.47 10.42
C GLN A 266 -15.71 16.54 10.41
N GLU A 267 -16.46 16.62 11.50
CA GLU A 267 -17.28 17.78 11.79
C GLU A 267 -16.38 18.94 12.23
N THR A 268 -16.70 20.13 11.74
CA THR A 268 -16.00 21.38 11.99
C THR A 268 -17.00 22.41 12.50
N SER A 269 -16.51 23.53 13.04
CA SER A 269 -17.39 24.62 13.47
C SER A 269 -18.23 25.26 12.35
N ARG A 270 -17.98 24.90 11.08
CA ARG A 270 -18.65 25.44 9.89
C ARG A 270 -19.43 24.38 9.08
N GLY A 271 -19.60 23.17 9.62
CA GLY A 271 -20.20 22.03 8.90
C GLY A 271 -19.21 20.87 8.81
N TYR A 272 -19.14 20.18 7.68
CA TYR A 272 -18.27 19.01 7.51
C TYR A 272 -17.06 19.32 6.62
N SER A 273 -15.89 18.79 6.95
CA SER A 273 -14.72 18.84 6.07
C SER A 273 -14.95 17.97 4.83
N GLY A 274 -14.53 18.42 3.66
CA GLY A 274 -14.61 17.65 2.42
C GLY A 274 -13.28 17.56 1.68
N PHE A 275 -13.22 16.68 0.69
CA PHE A 275 -12.06 16.52 -0.18
C PHE A 275 -12.46 16.51 -1.65
N THR A 276 -11.64 17.16 -2.46
CA THR A 276 -11.68 17.07 -3.92
C THR A 276 -10.44 16.32 -4.37
N VAL A 277 -10.64 15.22 -5.08
CA VAL A 277 -9.59 14.29 -5.53
C VAL A 277 -9.53 14.29 -7.05
N GLU A 278 -8.34 14.43 -7.60
CA GLU A 278 -8.12 14.38 -9.05
C GLU A 278 -7.34 13.11 -9.40
N LEU A 279 -7.97 12.15 -10.08
CA LEU A 279 -7.38 10.81 -10.34
C LEU A 279 -6.56 10.74 -11.64
N TYR A 280 -6.07 11.88 -12.11
CA TYR A 280 -5.21 11.97 -13.30
C TYR A 280 -3.91 12.65 -12.94
N ARG A 281 -2.81 12.24 -13.59
CA ARG A 281 -1.49 12.81 -13.31
C ARG A 281 -1.47 14.31 -13.62
N GLN A 282 -1.09 15.09 -12.63
CA GLN A 282 -0.86 16.52 -12.77
C GLN A 282 0.60 16.86 -12.52
N ILE A 283 1.13 17.80 -13.31
CA ILE A 283 2.44 18.40 -13.03
C ILE A 283 2.27 19.24 -11.75
N ASN A 284 3.05 18.94 -10.71
CA ASN A 284 2.91 19.51 -9.37
C ASN A 284 1.62 19.15 -8.63
N GLY A 285 0.99 18.01 -8.96
CA GLY A 285 -0.11 17.47 -8.16
C GLY A 285 0.32 17.23 -6.71
N ASN A 286 -0.58 17.48 -5.77
CA ASN A 286 -0.34 17.32 -4.34
C ASN A 286 -0.74 15.93 -3.80
N LEU A 287 -1.36 15.10 -4.64
CA LEU A 287 -1.79 13.75 -4.31
C LEU A 287 -0.89 12.74 -5.04
N GLU A 288 -0.04 12.05 -4.28
CA GLU A 288 0.79 10.96 -4.79
C GLU A 288 0.00 9.64 -4.75
N THR A 289 0.36 8.72 -5.64
CA THR A 289 -0.27 7.40 -5.69
C THR A 289 0.76 6.30 -5.79
N ASP A 290 0.50 5.20 -5.08
CA ASP A 290 1.29 3.99 -5.14
C ASP A 290 0.59 2.98 -6.08
N PRO A 291 1.32 2.35 -7.02
CA PRO A 291 0.75 1.26 -7.81
C PRO A 291 0.43 0.06 -6.90
N LEU A 292 -0.64 -0.65 -7.23
CA LEU A 292 -1.07 -1.88 -6.55
C LEU A 292 -1.05 -3.07 -7.52
N THR A 293 -0.87 -4.27 -6.99
CA THR A 293 -1.20 -5.50 -7.73
C THR A 293 -2.70 -5.78 -7.70
N ALA A 294 -3.16 -6.71 -8.55
CA ALA A 294 -4.57 -7.11 -8.56
C ALA A 294 -5.01 -7.77 -7.25
N GLU A 295 -4.09 -8.46 -6.57
CA GLU A 295 -4.32 -9.13 -5.28
C GLU A 295 -4.38 -8.14 -4.11
N GLU A 296 -3.65 -7.02 -4.21
CA GLU A 296 -3.65 -5.96 -3.20
C GLU A 296 -4.90 -5.08 -3.26
N PHE A 297 -5.59 -5.03 -4.40
CA PHE A 297 -6.73 -4.16 -4.65
C PHE A 297 -8.03 -4.65 -4.01
#